data_AF-A0A1D2MPF7-F1
#
_entry.id   AF-A0A1D2MPF7-F1
#
_cell.length_a   1.000
_cell.length_b   1.000
_cell.length_c   1.000
_cell.angle_alpha   90.00
_cell.angle_beta   90.00
_cell.angle_gamma   90.00
#
_symmetry.space_group_name_H-M   'P 1'
#
loop_
_entity.id
_entity.type
_entity.pdbx_description
1 polymer ?
#
loop_
_entity_poly.entity_id
_entity_poly.type
_entity_poly.pdbx_seq_one_letter_code
_entity_poly.pdbx_strand_id
1 'polypeptide(L)'
;MLLCVETTHKVLRMDSVLLVIKGLERSFGANQNAFREAVKKELNGTIVMTTYNRKTYHIDDIEFDKSPQSMFERKGEQQTLVDYYRVRHSLTIKDLKQPLLKAKASKRDLHAGKAADPGDILLVPELCQSTGLTDNMRANFSLMKELSKYLHQAPQEKGPRLDGFNKRMREHPEIKSELVNWGMELDGKLVELKGRILAKEVVSFAKGTHQVDDKGDFTMAFRSNAHQRELNNMVIIVPQRDFAGVDNLVRTMTKVAAPLSMAIGNPKQIIKVPDARSGSYLSAMEDALNLKPQMITRRSSTTW
;
A
#
# COMPACT_ATOMS: atom_id res chain seq x y z
N MET A 1 -13.29 31.61 -8.85
CA MET A 1 -13.33 30.34 -8.10
C MET A 1 -12.66 29.27 -8.95
N LEU A 2 -11.91 28.33 -8.36
CA LEU A 2 -11.28 27.24 -9.11
C LEU A 2 -11.91 25.91 -8.69
N LEU A 3 -12.19 25.04 -9.66
CA LEU A 3 -12.63 23.67 -9.44
C LEU A 3 -11.45 22.73 -9.73
N CYS A 4 -10.86 22.17 -8.69
CA CYS A 4 -9.78 21.20 -8.82
C CYS A 4 -10.36 19.79 -8.99
N VAL A 5 -10.00 19.10 -10.07
CA VAL A 5 -10.47 17.74 -10.37
C VAL A 5 -9.25 16.85 -10.55
N GLU A 6 -9.29 15.67 -9.92
CA GLU A 6 -8.26 14.65 -10.06
C GLU A 6 -8.87 13.30 -10.42
N THR A 7 -8.18 12.57 -11.29
CA THR A 7 -8.54 11.17 -11.60
C THR A 7 -8.17 10.28 -10.43
N THR A 8 -9.16 9.72 -9.76
CA THR A 8 -8.96 8.76 -8.66
C THR A 8 -9.36 7.35 -9.09
N HIS A 9 -8.61 6.36 -8.62
CA HIS A 9 -8.89 4.94 -8.87
C HIS A 9 -9.23 4.24 -7.57
N LYS A 10 -10.32 3.46 -7.57
CA LYS A 10 -10.69 2.61 -6.45
C LYS A 10 -10.50 1.14 -6.84
N VAL A 11 -9.59 0.46 -6.15
CA VAL A 11 -9.34 -0.96 -6.36
C VAL A 11 -10.37 -1.77 -5.57
N LEU A 12 -11.01 -2.71 -6.25
CA LEU A 12 -11.98 -3.64 -5.69
C LEU A 12 -11.46 -5.06 -5.87
N ARG A 13 -11.56 -5.88 -4.83
CA ARG A 13 -11.27 -7.31 -4.92
C ARG A 13 -12.52 -8.02 -5.43
N MET A 14 -12.34 -8.95 -6.37
CA MET A 14 -13.46 -9.73 -6.90
C MET A 14 -14.02 -10.71 -5.88
N ASP A 15 -13.17 -11.17 -4.96
CA ASP A 15 -13.54 -12.06 -3.86
C ASP A 15 -14.53 -11.38 -2.91
N SER A 16 -15.56 -12.13 -2.51
CA SER A 16 -16.44 -11.71 -1.43
C SER A 16 -15.70 -11.75 -0.09
N VAL A 17 -16.14 -10.93 0.85
CA VAL A 17 -15.61 -10.96 2.22
C VAL A 17 -15.82 -12.34 2.85
N LEU A 18 -16.90 -13.05 2.48
CA LEU A 18 -17.11 -14.43 2.92
C LEU A 18 -15.99 -15.38 2.48
N LEU A 19 -15.46 -15.24 1.26
CA LEU A 19 -14.35 -16.06 0.79
C LEU A 19 -13.06 -15.80 1.58
N VAL A 20 -12.82 -14.53 1.95
CA VAL A 20 -11.69 -14.16 2.80
C VAL A 20 -11.81 -14.83 4.18
N ILE A 21 -13.00 -14.76 4.80
CA ILE A 21 -13.28 -15.40 6.08
C ILE A 21 -13.06 -16.92 5.99
N LYS A 22 -13.62 -17.58 4.97
CA LYS A 22 -13.44 -19.03 4.75
C LYS A 22 -11.99 -19.41 4.45
N GLY A 23 -11.22 -18.52 3.81
CA GLY A 23 -9.78 -18.70 3.60
C GLY A 23 -9.02 -18.76 4.93
N LEU A 24 -9.30 -17.80 5.82
CA LEU A 24 -8.71 -17.77 7.16
C LEU A 24 -9.15 -18.98 8.00
N GLU A 25 -10.41 -19.41 7.90
CA GLU A 25 -10.90 -20.60 8.60
C GLU A 25 -10.09 -21.85 8.24
N ARG A 26 -9.76 -22.03 6.95
CA ARG A 26 -8.91 -23.14 6.48
C ARG A 26 -7.48 -23.05 6.99
N SER A 27 -6.93 -21.85 7.17
CA SER A 27 -5.56 -21.65 7.64
C SER A 27 -5.38 -21.86 9.14
N PHE A 28 -6.39 -21.54 9.96
CA PHE A 28 -6.33 -21.61 11.42
C PHE A 28 -7.01 -22.86 12.02
N GLY A 29 -7.78 -23.61 11.22
CA GLY A 29 -8.32 -24.92 11.59
C GLY A 29 -9.24 -24.91 12.82
N ALA A 30 -9.04 -25.86 13.74
CA ALA A 30 -9.89 -26.06 14.92
C ALA A 30 -9.71 -25.00 16.04
N ASN A 31 -8.71 -24.11 15.94
CA ASN A 31 -8.50 -23.06 16.93
C ASN A 31 -9.43 -21.86 16.67
N GLN A 32 -10.66 -21.96 17.17
CA GLN A 32 -11.70 -20.94 16.96
C GLN A 32 -11.29 -19.56 17.47
N ASN A 33 -10.52 -19.47 18.56
CA ASN A 33 -10.08 -18.18 19.11
C ASN A 33 -9.06 -17.52 18.18
N ALA A 34 -8.03 -18.25 17.76
CA ALA A 34 -7.03 -17.74 16.81
C ALA A 34 -7.67 -17.34 15.47
N PHE A 35 -8.67 -18.11 15.00
CA PHE A 35 -9.45 -17.78 13.82
C PHE A 35 -10.21 -16.45 13.99
N ARG A 36 -11.00 -16.30 15.06
CA ARG A 36 -11.77 -15.07 15.32
C ARG A 36 -10.86 -13.84 15.41
N GLU A 37 -9.71 -13.97 16.08
CA GLU A 37 -8.70 -12.90 16.16
C GLU A 37 -8.10 -12.56 14.79
N ALA A 38 -7.74 -13.56 13.98
CA ALA A 38 -7.19 -13.34 12.65
C ALA A 38 -8.19 -12.64 11.72
N VAL A 39 -9.47 -13.03 11.76
CA VAL A 39 -10.51 -12.39 10.95
C VAL A 39 -10.74 -10.95 11.40
N LYS A 40 -10.83 -10.68 12.71
CA LYS A 40 -10.94 -9.30 13.22
C LYS A 40 -9.73 -8.45 12.82
N LYS A 41 -8.52 -9.00 12.89
CA LYS A 41 -7.29 -8.31 12.48
C LYS A 41 -7.28 -7.95 10.99
N GLU A 42 -7.79 -8.84 10.14
CA GLU A 42 -7.80 -8.63 8.68
C GLU A 42 -8.91 -7.66 8.24
N LEU A 43 -10.09 -7.68 8.88
CA LEU A 43 -11.27 -6.97 8.40
C LEU A 43 -11.61 -5.70 9.20
N ASN A 44 -11.28 -5.60 10.49
CA ASN A 44 -11.61 -4.41 11.27
C ASN A 44 -10.81 -3.20 10.75
N GLY A 45 -11.49 -2.06 10.58
CA GLY A 45 -10.94 -0.85 9.99
C GLY A 45 -10.88 -0.85 8.45
N THR A 46 -11.15 -1.99 7.80
CA THR A 46 -11.21 -2.04 6.33
C THR A 46 -12.49 -1.44 5.78
N ILE A 47 -12.44 -1.07 4.49
CA ILE A 47 -13.61 -0.62 3.74
C ILE A 47 -14.08 -1.77 2.86
N VAL A 48 -15.37 -2.11 2.98
CA VAL A 48 -16.05 -3.06 2.09
C VAL A 48 -17.04 -2.33 1.21
N MET A 49 -17.33 -2.88 0.03
CA MET A 49 -18.35 -2.40 -0.88
C MET A 49 -19.45 -3.46 -1.04
N THR A 50 -20.71 -3.08 -0.90
CA THR A 50 -21.84 -3.97 -1.15
C THR A 50 -22.10 -4.10 -2.65
N THR A 51 -22.30 -5.33 -3.12
CA THR A 51 -22.42 -5.62 -4.56
C THR A 51 -23.71 -5.08 -5.19
N TYR A 52 -24.77 -4.92 -4.40
CA TYR A 52 -26.12 -4.62 -4.88
C TYR A 52 -26.45 -3.13 -5.04
N ASN A 53 -25.75 -2.25 -4.33
CA ASN A 53 -25.94 -0.80 -4.43
C ASN A 53 -24.61 -0.01 -4.51
N ARG A 54 -23.47 -0.71 -4.54
CA ARG A 54 -22.11 -0.15 -4.60
C ARG A 54 -21.81 0.86 -3.47
N LYS A 55 -22.55 0.81 -2.36
CA LYS A 55 -22.23 1.61 -1.18
C LYS A 55 -21.03 1.02 -0.46
N THR A 56 -20.23 1.89 0.14
CA THR A 56 -19.06 1.46 0.91
C THR A 56 -19.22 1.74 2.39
N TYR A 57 -18.73 0.82 3.20
CA TYR A 57 -18.87 0.82 4.64
C TYR A 57 -17.53 0.55 5.31
N HIS A 58 -17.25 1.26 6.39
CA HIS A 58 -16.12 0.98 7.26
C HIS A 58 -16.52 -0.09 8.27
N ILE A 59 -15.80 -1.20 8.28
CA ILE A 59 -16.03 -2.28 9.23
C ILE A 59 -15.43 -1.90 10.58
N ASP A 60 -16.25 -1.95 11.63
CA ASP A 60 -15.83 -1.73 13.01
C ASP A 60 -15.47 -3.05 13.69
N ASP A 61 -16.39 -4.01 13.60
CA ASP A 61 -16.23 -5.33 14.21
C ASP A 61 -16.99 -6.41 13.43
N ILE A 62 -16.90 -7.64 13.91
CA ILE A 62 -17.54 -8.82 13.34
C ILE A 62 -18.32 -9.53 14.42
N GLU A 63 -19.60 -9.74 14.15
CA GLU A 63 -20.54 -10.44 15.00
C GLU A 63 -20.54 -11.93 14.61
N PHE A 64 -19.80 -12.74 15.37
CA PHE A 64 -19.71 -14.19 15.14
C PHE A 64 -20.90 -14.96 15.72
N ASP A 65 -21.61 -14.37 16.69
CA ASP A 65 -22.72 -15.02 17.39
C ASP A 65 -24.08 -14.77 16.71
N LYS A 66 -24.11 -13.91 15.68
CA LYS A 66 -25.28 -13.61 14.85
C LYS A 66 -25.10 -14.17 13.44
N SER A 67 -26.20 -14.55 12.81
CA SER A 67 -26.22 -15.07 11.45
C SER A 67 -27.28 -14.35 10.61
N PRO A 68 -27.30 -14.52 9.27
CA PRO A 68 -28.35 -13.98 8.42
C PRO A 68 -29.78 -14.42 8.81
N GLN A 69 -29.92 -15.52 9.54
CA GLN A 69 -31.21 -16.03 10.04
C GLN A 69 -31.64 -15.38 11.37
N SER A 70 -30.74 -14.66 12.05
CA SER A 70 -31.10 -13.93 13.26
C SER A 70 -32.15 -12.87 12.94
N MET A 71 -33.17 -12.76 13.79
CA MET A 71 -34.19 -11.71 13.69
C MET A 71 -33.56 -10.37 14.02
N PHE A 72 -33.86 -9.36 13.21
CA PHE A 72 -33.45 -7.98 13.47
C PHE A 72 -34.67 -7.07 13.43
N GLU A 73 -34.68 -6.08 14.32
CA GLU A 73 -35.72 -5.07 14.35
C GLU A 73 -35.36 -3.92 13.41
N ARG A 74 -36.29 -3.56 12.53
CA ARG A 74 -36.14 -2.41 11.65
C ARG A 74 -37.44 -1.63 11.65
N LYS A 75 -37.39 -0.41 12.18
CA LYS A 75 -38.54 0.49 12.29
C LYS A 75 -39.75 -0.15 13.00
N GLY A 76 -39.51 -0.97 14.02
CA GLY A 76 -40.56 -1.64 14.80
C GLY A 76 -41.04 -2.99 14.23
N GLU A 77 -40.55 -3.42 13.06
CA GLU A 77 -40.86 -4.75 12.51
C GLU A 77 -39.66 -5.68 12.63
N GLN A 78 -39.88 -6.89 13.18
CA GLN A 78 -38.87 -7.94 13.18
C GLN A 78 -38.85 -8.67 11.83
N GLN A 79 -37.69 -8.71 11.18
CA GLN A 79 -37.48 -9.46 9.94
C GLN A 79 -36.10 -10.13 9.96
N THR A 80 -35.86 -11.16 9.15
CA THR A 80 -34.53 -11.77 8.99
C THR A 80 -33.74 -11.09 7.88
N LEU A 81 -32.40 -11.09 7.95
CA LEU A 81 -31.58 -10.47 6.88
C LEU A 81 -31.80 -11.18 5.54
N VAL A 82 -32.06 -12.49 5.56
CA VAL A 82 -32.45 -13.26 4.38
C VAL A 82 -33.68 -12.66 3.71
N ASP A 83 -34.76 -12.44 4.46
CA ASP A 83 -36.01 -11.92 3.91
C ASP A 83 -35.84 -10.47 3.42
N TYR A 84 -35.13 -9.65 4.19
CA TYR A 84 -34.84 -8.27 3.81
C TYR A 84 -34.10 -8.17 2.47
N TYR A 85 -33.02 -8.94 2.29
CA TYR A 85 -32.24 -8.92 1.05
C TYR A 85 -33.02 -9.56 -0.12
N ARG A 86 -33.86 -10.55 0.15
CA ARG A 86 -34.76 -11.14 -0.85
C ARG A 86 -35.82 -10.15 -1.33
N VAL A 87 -36.52 -9.47 -0.42
CA VAL A 87 -37.62 -8.55 -0.77
C VAL A 87 -37.10 -7.25 -1.37
N ARG A 88 -36.07 -6.64 -0.76
CA ARG A 88 -35.60 -5.31 -1.18
C ARG A 88 -34.67 -5.33 -2.38
N HIS A 89 -33.85 -6.39 -2.50
CA HIS A 89 -32.78 -6.45 -3.49
C HIS A 89 -32.89 -7.67 -4.42
N SER A 90 -33.88 -8.54 -4.25
CA SER A 90 -34.04 -9.78 -5.02
C SER A 90 -32.81 -10.69 -4.95
N LEU A 91 -32.14 -10.73 -3.79
CA LEU A 91 -30.93 -11.52 -3.57
C LEU A 91 -31.21 -12.73 -2.69
N THR A 92 -30.56 -13.84 -3.02
CA THR A 92 -30.59 -15.08 -2.22
C THR A 92 -29.23 -15.28 -1.55
N ILE A 93 -29.23 -15.34 -0.22
CA ILE A 93 -28.04 -15.67 0.58
C ILE A 93 -27.86 -17.18 0.56
N LYS A 94 -26.66 -17.65 0.19
CA LYS A 94 -26.37 -19.10 0.09
C LYS A 94 -25.92 -19.67 1.43
N ASP A 95 -25.07 -18.94 2.15
CA ASP A 95 -24.55 -19.38 3.44
C ASP A 95 -25.33 -18.76 4.60
N LEU A 96 -26.17 -19.55 5.25
CA LEU A 96 -27.02 -19.06 6.33
C LEU A 96 -26.33 -19.02 7.69
N LYS A 97 -25.13 -19.61 7.81
CA LYS A 97 -24.36 -19.69 9.08
C LYS A 97 -23.17 -18.73 9.10
N GLN A 98 -22.99 -17.92 8.06
CA GLN A 98 -21.91 -16.95 8.02
C GLN A 98 -22.04 -15.88 9.12
N PRO A 99 -20.93 -15.36 9.66
CA PRO A 99 -20.96 -14.25 10.61
C PRO A 99 -21.44 -12.97 9.91
N LEU A 100 -21.75 -11.93 10.69
CA LEU A 100 -22.15 -10.62 10.17
C LEU A 100 -21.05 -9.58 10.38
N LEU A 101 -20.91 -8.65 9.44
CA LEU A 101 -20.00 -7.51 9.57
C LEU A 101 -20.76 -6.35 10.21
N LYS A 102 -20.19 -5.75 11.25
CA LYS A 102 -20.69 -4.54 11.88
C LYS A 102 -20.00 -3.33 11.27
N ALA A 103 -20.76 -2.48 10.60
CA ALA A 103 -20.28 -1.28 9.94
C ALA A 103 -20.60 -0.01 10.73
N LYS A 104 -19.66 0.95 10.74
CA LYS A 104 -19.91 2.28 11.29
C LYS A 104 -20.89 3.05 10.42
N ALA A 105 -21.78 3.79 11.07
CA ALA A 105 -22.57 4.82 10.39
C ALA A 105 -21.63 5.83 9.72
N SER A 106 -21.92 6.18 8.46
CA SER A 106 -21.14 7.18 7.74
C SER A 106 -21.27 8.54 8.45
N LYS A 107 -20.19 9.33 8.49
CA LYS A 107 -20.22 10.71 9.01
C LYS A 107 -21.34 11.54 8.37
N ARG A 108 -21.64 11.31 7.08
CA ARG A 108 -22.71 12.01 6.37
C ARG A 108 -24.11 11.64 6.89
N ASP A 109 -24.31 10.38 7.27
CA ASP A 109 -25.58 9.89 7.81
C ASP A 109 -25.79 10.33 9.26
N LEU A 110 -24.71 10.44 10.03
CA LEU A 110 -24.69 11.03 11.38
C LEU A 110 -25.09 12.51 11.35
N HIS A 111 -24.49 13.31 10.45
CA HIS A 111 -24.82 14.74 10.33
C HIS A 111 -26.20 15.01 9.74
N ALA A 112 -26.75 14.08 8.95
CA ALA A 112 -28.08 14.21 8.37
C ALA A 112 -29.21 13.80 9.34
N GLY A 113 -28.91 13.41 10.58
CA GLY A 113 -29.91 12.94 11.55
C GLY A 113 -30.65 11.67 11.11
N LYS A 114 -30.14 10.95 10.11
CA LYS A 114 -30.79 9.78 9.49
C LYS A 114 -30.40 8.45 10.13
N ALA A 115 -29.42 8.44 11.01
CA ALA A 115 -29.04 7.25 11.76
C ALA A 115 -30.01 7.05 12.94
N ALA A 116 -31.03 6.22 12.73
CA ALA A 116 -31.66 5.50 13.84
C ALA A 116 -30.59 4.56 14.40
N ASP A 117 -30.04 4.93 15.54
CA ASP A 117 -28.88 4.37 16.23
C ASP A 117 -27.54 4.34 15.44
N PRO A 118 -26.51 5.11 15.88
CA PRO A 118 -25.15 5.08 15.34
C PRO A 118 -24.41 3.72 15.37
N GLY A 119 -25.05 2.65 15.83
CA GLY A 119 -24.39 1.43 16.30
C GLY A 119 -24.32 0.25 15.34
N ASP A 120 -25.41 -0.11 14.63
CA ASP A 120 -25.55 -1.52 14.21
C ASP A 120 -25.96 -1.71 12.73
N ILE A 121 -25.20 -1.15 11.79
CA ILE A 121 -25.35 -1.57 10.39
C ILE A 121 -24.73 -2.97 10.24
N LEU A 122 -25.56 -4.00 10.19
CA LEU A 122 -25.14 -5.37 9.94
C LEU A 122 -25.15 -5.68 8.44
N LEU A 123 -24.01 -6.13 7.94
CA LEU A 123 -23.81 -6.52 6.54
C LEU A 123 -23.49 -8.01 6.44
N VAL A 124 -23.97 -8.64 5.38
CA VAL A 124 -23.71 -10.05 5.09
C VAL A 124 -22.41 -10.15 4.27
N PRO A 125 -21.37 -10.86 4.76
CA PRO A 125 -20.07 -10.97 4.08
C PRO A 125 -20.15 -11.47 2.63
N GLU A 126 -21.09 -12.36 2.31
CA GLU A 126 -21.32 -12.87 0.95
C GLU A 126 -21.67 -11.77 -0.05
N LEU A 127 -22.38 -10.73 0.41
CA LEU A 127 -22.85 -9.62 -0.42
C LEU A 127 -21.89 -8.43 -0.40
N CYS A 128 -20.71 -8.60 0.21
CA CYS A 128 -19.69 -7.57 0.34
C CYS A 128 -18.42 -7.99 -0.39
N GLN A 129 -17.82 -7.05 -1.10
CA GLN A 129 -16.49 -7.17 -1.69
C GLN A 129 -15.51 -6.31 -0.90
N SER A 130 -14.32 -6.83 -0.69
CA SER A 130 -13.28 -6.07 -0.01
C SER A 130 -12.69 -5.03 -0.95
N THR A 131 -12.34 -3.86 -0.43
CA THR A 131 -11.67 -2.81 -1.23
C THR A 131 -10.17 -2.75 -0.91
N GLY A 132 -9.42 -2.08 -1.79
CA GLY A 132 -7.99 -1.87 -1.63
C GLY A 132 -7.13 -3.09 -1.97
N LEU A 133 -5.83 -2.94 -1.73
CA LEU A 133 -4.80 -3.96 -1.91
C LEU A 133 -4.38 -4.47 -0.54
N THR A 134 -4.25 -5.79 -0.39
CA THR A 134 -3.62 -6.39 0.81
C THR A 134 -2.11 -6.24 0.73
N ASP A 135 -1.41 -6.41 1.85
CA ASP A 135 0.06 -6.33 1.87
C ASP A 135 0.70 -7.42 0.99
N ASN A 136 0.12 -8.62 0.94
CA ASN A 136 0.55 -9.68 0.03
C ASN A 136 0.38 -9.28 -1.44
N MET A 137 -0.69 -8.56 -1.79
CA MET A 137 -0.89 -8.03 -3.15
C MET A 137 0.11 -6.92 -3.47
N ARG A 138 0.44 -6.05 -2.50
CA ARG A 138 1.46 -5.01 -2.65
C ARG A 138 2.87 -5.59 -2.81
N ALA A 139 3.18 -6.68 -2.09
CA ALA A 139 4.45 -7.40 -2.21
C ALA A 139 4.57 -8.18 -3.54
N ASN A 140 3.44 -8.50 -4.20
CA ASN A 140 3.45 -9.14 -5.51
C ASN A 140 3.85 -8.15 -6.61
N PHE A 141 5.12 -8.20 -7.00
CA PHE A 141 5.69 -7.32 -8.02
C PHE A 141 4.99 -7.43 -9.39
N SER A 142 4.56 -8.64 -9.79
CA SER A 142 3.89 -8.83 -11.08
C SER A 142 2.54 -8.12 -11.11
N LEU A 143 1.74 -8.29 -10.05
CA LEU A 143 0.45 -7.63 -9.90
C LEU A 143 0.62 -6.10 -9.86
N MET A 144 1.55 -5.61 -9.03
CA MET A 144 1.79 -4.16 -8.91
C MET A 144 2.31 -3.54 -10.21
N LYS A 145 3.14 -4.26 -10.98
CA LYS A 145 3.63 -3.79 -12.28
C LYS A 145 2.49 -3.61 -13.29
N GLU A 146 1.54 -4.53 -13.33
CA GLU A 146 0.38 -4.44 -14.21
C GLU A 146 -0.60 -3.36 -13.74
N LEU A 147 -0.92 -3.34 -12.45
CA LEU A 147 -1.86 -2.42 -11.84
C LEU A 147 -1.35 -0.96 -11.86
N SER A 148 -0.03 -0.75 -11.74
CA SER A 148 0.61 0.57 -11.85
C SER A 148 0.32 1.26 -13.19
N LYS A 149 0.18 0.52 -14.29
CA LYS A 149 -0.16 1.09 -15.61
C LYS A 149 -1.51 1.82 -15.59
N TYR A 150 -2.44 1.37 -14.75
CA TYR A 150 -3.78 1.95 -14.65
C TYR A 150 -3.84 3.04 -13.57
N LEU A 151 -3.16 2.82 -12.43
CA LEU A 151 -3.14 3.77 -11.32
C LEU A 151 -2.30 5.02 -11.62
N HIS A 152 -1.16 4.85 -12.30
CA HIS A 152 -0.24 5.94 -12.62
C HIS A 152 -0.39 6.33 -14.08
N GLN A 153 -1.32 7.25 -14.34
CA GLN A 153 -1.47 7.84 -15.67
C GLN A 153 -0.40 8.89 -15.91
N ALA A 154 0.25 8.77 -17.06
CA ALA A 154 1.18 9.77 -17.54
C ALA A 154 0.47 11.11 -17.79
N PRO A 155 1.14 12.27 -17.62
CA PRO A 155 0.52 13.58 -17.85
C PRO A 155 -0.15 13.74 -19.22
N GLN A 156 0.42 13.12 -20.25
CA GLN A 156 -0.09 13.12 -21.63
C GLN A 156 -1.46 12.45 -21.75
N GLU A 157 -1.76 11.47 -20.90
CA GLU A 157 -3.08 10.84 -20.85
C GLU A 157 -4.06 11.58 -19.94
N LYS A 158 -3.55 12.26 -18.90
CA LYS A 158 -4.38 12.96 -17.92
C LYS A 158 -5.11 14.16 -18.54
N GLY A 159 -4.42 14.98 -19.34
CA GLY A 159 -5.01 16.17 -19.97
C GLY A 159 -6.29 15.89 -20.75
N PRO A 160 -6.23 15.02 -21.80
CA PRO A 160 -7.41 14.68 -22.60
C PRO A 160 -8.56 14.06 -21.81
N ARG A 161 -8.27 13.32 -20.73
CA ARG A 161 -9.31 12.75 -19.85
C ARG A 161 -10.03 13.84 -19.05
N LEU A 162 -9.29 14.82 -18.53
CA LEU A 162 -9.86 15.97 -17.84
C LEU A 162 -10.67 16.85 -18.80
N ASP A 163 -10.18 17.06 -20.02
CA ASP A 163 -10.93 17.78 -21.06
C ASP A 163 -12.23 17.06 -21.43
N GLY A 164 -12.18 15.73 -21.58
CA GLY A 164 -13.37 14.91 -21.81
C GLY A 164 -14.35 14.91 -20.63
N PHE A 165 -13.86 14.96 -19.38
CA PHE A 165 -14.70 15.15 -18.21
C PHE A 165 -15.36 16.53 -18.21
N ASN A 166 -14.58 17.59 -18.45
CA ASN A 166 -15.08 18.96 -18.49
C ASN A 166 -16.12 19.16 -19.60
N LYS A 167 -15.86 18.60 -20.80
CA LYS A 167 -16.82 18.60 -21.90
C LYS A 167 -18.14 17.95 -21.49
N ARG A 168 -18.10 16.75 -20.89
CA ARG A 168 -19.31 16.07 -20.40
C ARG A 168 -20.07 16.88 -19.36
N MET A 169 -19.38 17.51 -18.40
CA MET A 169 -20.02 18.35 -17.38
C MET A 169 -20.75 19.56 -17.99
N ARG A 170 -20.15 20.21 -18.98
CA ARG A 170 -20.73 21.39 -19.66
C ARG A 170 -21.89 21.06 -20.59
N GLU A 171 -21.82 19.90 -21.24
CA GLU A 171 -22.82 19.44 -22.21
C GLU A 171 -24.01 18.72 -21.56
N HIS A 172 -23.87 18.23 -20.32
CA HIS A 172 -24.95 17.53 -19.63
C HIS A 172 -26.07 18.50 -19.20
N PRO A 173 -27.31 18.35 -19.70
CA PRO A 173 -28.38 19.34 -19.50
C PRO A 173 -28.68 19.65 -18.03
N GLU A 174 -28.80 18.63 -17.19
CA GLU A 174 -29.13 18.80 -15.76
C GLU A 174 -28.03 19.53 -14.98
N ILE A 175 -26.76 19.29 -15.33
CA ILE A 175 -25.62 19.93 -14.66
C ILE A 175 -25.54 21.39 -15.10
N LYS A 176 -25.75 21.64 -16.39
CA LYS A 176 -25.77 23.00 -16.96
C LYS A 176 -26.91 23.82 -16.36
N SER A 177 -28.12 23.27 -16.25
CA SER A 177 -29.25 23.98 -15.64
C SER A 177 -28.98 24.31 -14.18
N GLU A 178 -28.40 23.38 -13.42
CA GLU A 178 -28.06 23.63 -12.02
C GLU A 178 -27.03 24.76 -11.90
N LEU A 179 -25.93 24.70 -12.66
CA LEU A 179 -24.92 25.76 -12.65
C LEU A 179 -25.49 27.14 -12.99
N VAL A 180 -26.38 27.23 -14.00
CA VAL A 180 -27.07 28.48 -14.36
C VAL A 180 -27.98 28.96 -13.25
N ASN A 181 -28.70 28.07 -12.56
CA ASN A 181 -29.53 28.43 -11.39
C ASN A 181 -28.69 29.06 -10.27
N TRP A 182 -27.43 28.62 -10.12
CA TRP A 182 -26.46 29.21 -9.20
C TRP A 182 -25.73 30.45 -9.76
N GLY A 183 -26.03 30.88 -10.99
CA GLY A 183 -25.35 32.00 -11.65
C GLY A 183 -23.90 31.71 -12.03
N MET A 184 -23.58 30.44 -12.31
CA MET A 184 -22.22 29.95 -12.54
C MET A 184 -22.08 29.29 -13.93
N GLU A 185 -20.86 29.33 -14.47
CA GLU A 185 -20.48 28.63 -15.70
C GLU A 185 -19.12 27.97 -15.51
N LEU A 186 -18.91 26.79 -16.13
CA LEU A 186 -17.62 26.11 -16.15
C LEU A 186 -16.81 26.53 -17.38
N ASP A 187 -15.59 27.02 -17.14
CA ASP A 187 -14.63 27.31 -18.21
C ASP A 187 -14.27 26.01 -18.96
N GLY A 188 -14.11 26.13 -20.28
CA GLY A 188 -13.74 25.03 -21.16
C GLY A 188 -12.26 24.68 -21.17
N LYS A 189 -11.41 25.49 -20.54
CA LYS A 189 -9.95 25.32 -20.56
C LYS A 189 -9.42 25.04 -19.15
N LEU A 190 -8.29 24.34 -19.11
CA LEU A 190 -7.50 24.23 -17.89
C LEU A 190 -6.87 25.57 -17.56
N VAL A 191 -6.76 25.84 -16.25
CA VAL A 191 -6.21 27.10 -15.74
C VAL A 191 -4.70 27.10 -15.96
N GLU A 192 -4.21 28.11 -16.67
CA GLU A 192 -2.78 28.32 -16.87
C GLU A 192 -2.16 29.00 -15.64
N LEU A 193 -1.05 28.44 -15.15
CA LEU A 193 -0.34 28.97 -13.99
C LEU A 193 1.06 29.40 -14.42
N LYS A 194 1.45 30.62 -14.03
CA LYS A 194 2.82 31.11 -14.22
C LYS A 194 3.74 30.49 -13.17
N GLY A 195 4.41 29.41 -13.55
CA GLY A 195 5.45 28.78 -12.75
C GLY A 195 6.84 29.41 -12.95
N ARG A 196 7.82 28.90 -12.20
CA ARG A 196 9.24 29.15 -12.42
C ARG A 196 10.01 27.84 -12.37
N ILE A 197 11.03 27.70 -13.21
CA ILE A 197 11.97 26.58 -13.17
C ILE A 197 13.13 27.01 -12.27
N LEU A 198 13.44 26.20 -11.25
CA LEU A 198 14.59 26.45 -10.40
C LEU A 198 15.87 26.23 -11.21
N ALA A 199 16.90 27.04 -10.94
CA ALA A 199 18.22 26.79 -11.49
C ALA A 199 18.72 25.42 -11.00
N LYS A 200 19.44 24.70 -11.86
CA LYS A 200 20.05 23.43 -11.48
C LYS A 200 21.07 23.67 -10.38
N GLU A 201 20.95 22.90 -9.31
CA GLU A 201 21.86 22.97 -8.17
C GLU A 201 23.28 22.53 -8.56
N VAL A 202 24.26 23.06 -7.84
CA VAL A 202 25.66 22.73 -8.01
C VAL A 202 26.13 21.97 -6.78
N VAL A 203 26.54 20.71 -6.98
CA VAL A 203 27.08 19.85 -5.94
C VAL A 203 28.59 20.10 -5.85
N SER A 204 29.06 20.48 -4.67
CA SER A 204 30.49 20.62 -4.38
C SER A 204 31.10 19.29 -3.95
N PHE A 205 32.23 18.94 -4.53
CA PHE A 205 33.06 17.79 -4.19
C PHE A 205 34.44 18.26 -3.74
N ALA A 206 35.25 17.33 -3.21
CA ALA A 206 36.62 17.64 -2.81
C ALA A 206 37.50 18.14 -3.99
N LYS A 207 37.19 17.71 -5.22
CA LYS A 207 37.91 18.09 -6.45
C LYS A 207 37.01 18.85 -7.44
N GLY A 208 36.37 19.92 -6.98
CA GLY A 208 35.61 20.84 -7.82
C GLY A 208 34.09 20.72 -7.63
N THR A 209 33.34 21.15 -8.64
CA THR A 209 31.88 21.25 -8.57
C THR A 209 31.23 20.57 -9.77
N HIS A 210 30.05 20.00 -9.57
CA HIS A 210 29.25 19.43 -10.64
C HIS A 210 27.82 19.98 -10.59
N GLN A 211 27.34 20.49 -11.72
CA GLN A 211 25.95 20.88 -11.85
C GLN A 211 25.09 19.63 -12.10
N VAL A 212 24.00 19.47 -11.34
CA VAL A 212 23.10 18.32 -11.49
C VAL A 212 22.43 18.30 -12.88
N ASP A 213 22.04 17.12 -13.36
CA ASP A 213 21.33 17.01 -14.64
C ASP A 213 19.87 17.49 -14.56
N ASP A 214 19.11 17.39 -15.66
CA ASP A 214 17.68 17.77 -15.71
C ASP A 214 16.78 16.93 -14.81
N LYS A 215 17.27 15.78 -14.33
CA LYS A 215 16.57 14.88 -13.40
C LYS A 215 17.02 15.07 -11.95
N GLY A 216 17.96 15.99 -11.70
CA GLY A 216 18.58 16.15 -10.39
C GLY A 216 19.53 15.00 -10.01
N ASP A 217 19.98 14.20 -10.97
CA ASP A 217 20.92 13.11 -10.75
C ASP A 217 22.37 13.61 -10.87
N PHE A 218 23.21 13.16 -9.94
CA PHE A 218 24.65 13.41 -9.90
C PHE A 218 25.45 12.12 -9.64
N THR A 219 24.83 10.95 -9.80
CA THR A 219 25.44 9.63 -9.54
C THR A 219 26.70 9.41 -10.35
N MET A 220 26.74 9.89 -11.61
CA MET A 220 27.94 9.77 -12.44
C MET A 220 29.07 10.67 -11.96
N ALA A 221 28.76 11.88 -11.47
CA ALA A 221 29.76 12.78 -10.91
C ALA A 221 30.32 12.27 -9.58
N PHE A 222 29.51 11.55 -8.80
CA PHE A 222 29.99 10.90 -7.58
C PHE A 222 31.14 9.92 -7.87
N ARG A 223 31.08 9.17 -8.98
CA ARG A 223 32.08 8.13 -9.33
C ARG A 223 33.48 8.68 -9.63
N SER A 224 33.60 9.94 -10.03
CA SER A 224 34.86 10.55 -10.46
C SER A 224 35.46 11.50 -9.42
N ASN A 225 34.81 11.66 -8.27
CA ASN A 225 35.21 12.60 -7.23
C ASN A 225 35.76 11.89 -5.99
N ALA A 226 36.78 12.50 -5.39
CA ALA A 226 37.49 11.94 -4.25
C ALA A 226 36.67 12.08 -2.94
N HIS A 227 36.68 11.01 -2.14
CA HIS A 227 36.12 10.90 -0.81
C HIS A 227 37.22 10.44 0.15
N GLN A 228 37.48 11.25 1.17
CA GLN A 228 38.71 11.21 1.97
C GLN A 228 38.68 10.24 3.18
N ARG A 229 37.91 9.15 3.13
CA ARG A 229 37.88 8.19 4.25
C ARG A 229 38.34 6.81 3.81
N GLU A 230 39.47 6.38 4.35
CA GLU A 230 39.98 5.02 4.17
C GLU A 230 39.23 4.03 5.06
N LEU A 231 39.00 2.83 4.54
CA LEU A 231 38.42 1.69 5.23
C LEU A 231 39.47 0.58 5.29
N ASN A 232 40.27 0.58 6.34
CA ASN A 232 41.37 -0.37 6.55
C ASN A 232 40.99 -1.49 7.52
N ASN A 233 39.93 -1.31 8.32
CA ASN A 233 39.49 -2.27 9.33
C ASN A 233 38.03 -2.65 9.14
N MET A 234 37.79 -3.58 8.20
CA MET A 234 36.46 -4.13 7.95
C MET A 234 36.40 -5.60 8.38
N VAL A 235 35.25 -6.03 8.90
CA VAL A 235 34.94 -7.45 9.15
C VAL A 235 33.76 -7.87 8.27
N ILE A 236 33.86 -9.05 7.65
CA ILE A 236 32.81 -9.61 6.80
C ILE A 236 32.19 -10.82 7.49
N ILE A 237 30.88 -10.82 7.69
CA ILE A 237 30.12 -11.96 8.22
C ILE A 237 29.34 -12.60 7.06
N VAL A 238 29.60 -13.88 6.81
CA VAL A 238 29.04 -14.58 5.65
C VAL A 238 28.61 -16.00 6.01
N PRO A 239 27.49 -16.52 5.48
CA PRO A 239 27.18 -17.94 5.57
C PRO A 239 28.27 -18.80 4.94
N GLN A 240 28.55 -19.97 5.53
CA GLN A 240 29.52 -20.93 4.99
C GLN A 240 29.29 -21.21 3.49
N ARG A 241 28.03 -21.36 3.07
CA ARG A 241 27.63 -21.61 1.67
C ARG A 241 28.03 -20.50 0.69
N ASP A 242 28.11 -19.27 1.17
CA ASP A 242 28.32 -18.07 0.34
C ASP A 242 29.77 -17.57 0.41
N PHE A 243 30.63 -18.27 1.17
CA PHE A 243 32.02 -17.88 1.39
C PHE A 243 32.82 -17.75 0.09
N ALA A 244 32.54 -18.59 -0.91
CA ALA A 244 33.20 -18.54 -2.21
C ALA A 244 33.03 -17.19 -2.94
N GLY A 245 31.97 -16.43 -2.64
CA GLY A 245 31.71 -15.12 -3.25
C GLY A 245 32.44 -13.96 -2.59
N VAL A 246 33.09 -14.16 -1.43
CA VAL A 246 33.68 -13.08 -0.64
C VAL A 246 34.85 -12.42 -1.38
N ASP A 247 35.71 -13.20 -2.02
CA ASP A 247 36.85 -12.65 -2.77
C ASP A 247 36.37 -11.75 -3.92
N ASN A 248 35.30 -12.15 -4.61
CA ASN A 248 34.71 -11.33 -5.66
C ASN A 248 34.10 -10.03 -5.11
N LEU A 249 33.43 -10.09 -3.94
CA LEU A 249 32.90 -8.92 -3.25
C LEU A 249 34.02 -7.94 -2.88
N VAL A 250 35.08 -8.41 -2.21
CA VAL A 250 36.21 -7.57 -1.79
C VAL A 250 36.87 -6.93 -3.01
N ARG A 251 37.16 -7.72 -4.06
CA ARG A 251 37.74 -7.21 -5.31
C ARG A 251 36.85 -6.13 -5.95
N THR A 252 35.54 -6.34 -5.98
CA THR A 252 34.59 -5.38 -6.57
C THR A 252 34.51 -4.10 -5.74
N MET A 253 34.47 -4.21 -4.41
CA MET A 253 34.47 -3.06 -3.50
C MET A 253 35.73 -2.22 -3.69
N THR A 254 36.92 -2.84 -3.67
CA THR A 254 38.20 -2.13 -3.89
C THR A 254 38.24 -1.47 -5.27
N LYS A 255 37.75 -2.15 -6.32
CA LYS A 255 37.70 -1.60 -7.68
C LYS A 255 36.79 -0.36 -7.78
N VAL A 256 35.61 -0.38 -7.15
CA VAL A 256 34.65 0.74 -7.18
C VAL A 256 35.09 1.90 -6.28
N ALA A 257 35.80 1.62 -5.19
CA ALA A 257 36.29 2.64 -4.26
C ALA A 257 37.53 3.39 -4.77
N ALA A 258 38.32 2.79 -5.67
CA ALA A 258 39.54 3.42 -6.20
C ALA A 258 39.28 4.77 -6.91
N PRO A 259 38.31 4.91 -7.85
CA PRO A 259 37.92 6.20 -8.42
C PRO A 259 37.44 7.22 -7.39
N LEU A 260 36.83 6.74 -6.30
CA LEU A 260 36.38 7.56 -5.17
C LEU A 260 37.53 8.00 -4.27
N SER A 261 38.80 7.69 -4.60
CA SER A 261 39.96 7.94 -3.72
C SER A 261 39.79 7.37 -2.29
N MET A 262 38.96 6.33 -2.15
CA MET A 262 38.70 5.63 -0.90
C MET A 262 39.51 4.34 -0.91
N ALA A 263 40.57 4.28 -0.12
CA ALA A 263 41.32 3.04 0.06
C ALA A 263 40.47 2.05 0.87
N ILE A 264 40.18 0.88 0.28
CA ILE A 264 39.56 -0.25 0.99
C ILE A 264 40.63 -1.33 1.14
N GLY A 265 41.10 -1.53 2.37
CA GLY A 265 42.00 -2.60 2.74
C GLY A 265 41.33 -3.97 2.76
N ASN A 266 42.13 -5.02 2.85
CA ASN A 266 41.62 -6.37 3.03
C ASN A 266 40.84 -6.48 4.36
N PRO A 267 39.78 -7.30 4.43
CA PRO A 267 39.05 -7.50 5.66
C PRO A 267 39.97 -8.08 6.75
N LYS A 268 39.90 -7.52 7.96
CA LYS A 268 40.66 -7.97 9.12
C LYS A 268 40.26 -9.40 9.53
N GLN A 269 38.98 -9.73 9.36
CA GLN A 269 38.48 -11.09 9.56
C GLN A 269 37.26 -11.34 8.67
N ILE A 270 37.12 -12.59 8.24
CA ILE A 270 35.90 -13.11 7.62
C ILE A 270 35.32 -14.16 8.56
N ILE A 271 34.19 -13.86 9.18
CA ILE A 271 33.50 -14.75 10.13
C ILE A 271 32.47 -15.56 9.34
N LYS A 272 32.65 -16.87 9.34
CA LYS A 272 31.72 -17.80 8.67
C LYS A 272 30.67 -18.24 9.66
N VAL A 273 29.41 -17.95 9.38
CA VAL A 273 28.29 -18.43 10.20
C VAL A 273 27.76 -19.76 9.63
N PRO A 274 27.37 -20.71 10.51
CA PRO A 274 26.91 -22.03 10.08
C PRO A 274 25.54 -21.97 9.41
N ASP A 275 24.70 -21.02 9.80
CA ASP A 275 23.34 -20.86 9.29
C ASP A 275 22.94 -19.38 9.21
N ALA A 276 21.77 -19.12 8.60
CA ALA A 276 21.25 -17.76 8.45
C ALA A 276 20.36 -17.31 9.63
N ARG A 277 20.41 -17.99 10.80
CA ARG A 277 19.57 -17.65 11.95
C ARG A 277 20.10 -16.41 12.66
N SER A 278 19.20 -15.62 13.23
CA SER A 278 19.54 -14.38 13.93
C SER A 278 20.57 -14.59 15.05
N GLY A 279 20.46 -15.67 15.82
CA GLY A 279 21.40 -15.98 16.91
C GLY A 279 22.85 -16.15 16.43
N SER A 280 23.06 -16.85 15.31
CA SER A 280 24.37 -17.06 14.71
C SER A 280 25.01 -15.75 14.25
N TYR A 281 24.22 -14.83 13.67
CA TYR A 281 24.71 -13.50 13.30
C TYR A 281 25.00 -12.62 14.51
N LEU A 282 24.20 -12.70 15.58
CA LEU A 282 24.40 -11.91 16.80
C LEU A 282 25.73 -12.30 17.47
N SER A 283 25.99 -13.59 17.66
CA SER A 283 27.26 -14.07 18.20
C SER A 283 28.45 -13.66 17.32
N ALA A 284 28.33 -13.81 15.99
CA ALA A 284 29.37 -13.35 15.06
C ALA A 284 29.58 -11.82 15.09
N MET A 285 28.55 -11.03 15.38
CA MET A 285 28.65 -9.59 15.55
C MET A 285 29.38 -9.22 16.84
N GLU A 286 29.11 -9.91 17.95
CA GLU A 286 29.82 -9.71 19.21
C GLU A 286 31.32 -10.00 19.05
N ASP A 287 31.66 -11.11 18.39
CA ASP A 287 33.04 -11.45 18.04
C ASP A 287 33.70 -10.38 17.15
N ALA A 288 32.97 -9.89 16.14
CA ALA A 288 33.45 -8.84 15.26
C ALA A 288 33.70 -7.53 16.01
N LEU A 289 32.85 -7.15 16.98
CA LEU A 289 32.99 -5.91 17.75
C LEU A 289 34.26 -5.90 18.61
N ASN A 290 34.71 -7.06 19.10
CA ASN A 290 35.98 -7.18 19.84
C ASN A 290 37.20 -6.74 19.01
N LEU A 291 37.11 -6.81 17.67
CA LEU A 291 38.17 -6.37 16.76
C LEU A 291 38.20 -4.85 16.53
N LYS A 292 37.27 -4.10 17.13
CA LYS A 292 37.05 -2.65 16.95
C LYS A 292 37.01 -2.24 15.47
N PRO A 293 36.15 -2.86 14.64
CA PRO A 293 36.10 -2.59 13.22
C PRO A 293 35.58 -1.19 12.92
N GLN A 294 36.04 -0.58 11.82
CA GLN A 294 35.42 0.61 11.25
C GLN A 294 34.06 0.30 10.62
N MET A 295 33.89 -0.93 10.10
CA MET A 295 32.65 -1.40 9.47
C MET A 295 32.51 -2.91 9.58
N ILE A 296 31.27 -3.37 9.81
CA ILE A 296 30.88 -4.78 9.72
C ILE A 296 29.91 -4.91 8.55
N THR A 297 30.22 -5.76 7.58
CA THR A 297 29.31 -6.10 6.48
C THR A 297 28.79 -7.52 6.66
N ARG A 298 27.50 -7.73 6.41
CA ARG A 298 26.87 -9.06 6.47
C ARG A 298 26.10 -9.37 5.21
N ARG A 299 26.15 -10.63 4.76
CA ARG A 299 25.27 -11.13 3.71
C ARG A 299 24.03 -11.74 4.35
N SER A 300 22.90 -11.03 4.30
CA SER A 300 21.61 -11.62 4.67
C SER A 300 20.99 -12.32 3.46
N SER A 301 20.43 -13.52 3.65
CA SER A 301 19.62 -14.19 2.63
C SER A 301 18.14 -13.84 2.70
N THR A 302 17.77 -12.87 3.52
CA THR A 302 16.41 -12.37 3.59
C THR A 302 16.21 -11.39 2.45
N THR A 303 15.63 -11.87 1.34
CA THR A 303 14.78 -11.03 0.51
C THR A 303 13.65 -10.52 1.40
N TRP A 304 13.64 -9.21 1.64
CA TRP A 304 12.52 -8.51 2.27
C TRP A 304 11.36 -8.42 1.29
#